data_AF-A0A3S2DH29-F1
#
_entry.id   AF-A0A3S2DH29-F1
#
_cell.length_a   1.000
_cell.length_b   1.000
_cell.length_c   1.000
_cell.angle_alpha   90.00
_cell.angle_beta   90.00
_cell.angle_gamma   90.00
#
_symmetry.space_group_name_H-M   'P 1'
#
loop_
_entity.id
_entity.type
_entity.pdbx_description
1 polymer ?
#
loop_
_entity_poly.entity_id
_entity_poly.type
_entity_poly.pdbx_seq_one_letter_code
_entity_poly.pdbx_strand_id
1 'polypeptide(L)'
;MTAGHGDDLPRAVDGHAVGGSARHIPVLLAEVLEALAPAQGDLIIDGTFGAGGYTRAILATGASVVAIDRDPDAIAAGRDLEVQSGGRLRLVQAPFSTLDEHVESADGIVLDIGVSSMQLDQAERGFSFRADGPLDMRMAQSGLSAADVVNSFKPGDLARIFGFLGEERHAGRIARMIEARREKRPFERTLELADAIETHIGRAPKDKIHPATRVFQALRIFVNDELGELAKALSAAERALKPGGRLAVVTFHSLEDRIVKRFIADRPDVATG
;
A
#
# COMPACT_ATOMS: atom_id res chain seq x y z
N MET A 1 23.48 32.01 -55.16
CA MET A 1 22.47 31.39 -56.06
C MET A 1 22.77 29.90 -56.00
N THR A 2 21.97 28.99 -55.45
CA THR A 2 20.52 28.88 -55.22
C THR A 2 20.29 28.00 -53.98
N ALA A 3 19.14 28.19 -53.32
CA ALA A 3 18.69 27.49 -52.12
C ALA A 3 17.80 26.27 -52.45
N GLY A 4 17.62 25.38 -51.47
CA GLY A 4 16.52 24.40 -51.34
C GLY A 4 16.65 23.75 -49.95
N HIS A 5 15.74 24.00 -48.99
CA HIS A 5 14.44 23.31 -48.77
C HIS A 5 14.64 21.78 -48.77
N GLY A 6 14.43 21.01 -47.71
CA GLY A 6 13.61 21.18 -46.52
C GLY A 6 12.99 19.81 -46.25
N ASP A 7 13.76 18.87 -45.70
CA ASP A 7 13.29 17.53 -45.35
C ASP A 7 12.74 17.53 -43.92
N ASP A 8 11.42 17.76 -43.83
CA ASP A 8 10.63 17.46 -42.63
C ASP A 8 10.29 15.97 -42.62
N LEU A 9 11.01 15.21 -41.80
CA LEU A 9 10.64 13.85 -41.40
C LEU A 9 9.42 13.92 -40.46
N PRO A 10 8.38 13.09 -40.66
CA PRO A 10 7.24 13.05 -39.76
C PRO A 10 7.66 12.47 -38.40
N ARG A 11 7.43 13.25 -37.34
CA ARG A 11 7.58 12.84 -35.94
C ARG A 11 6.69 11.64 -35.65
N ALA A 12 7.29 10.60 -35.09
CA ALA A 12 6.62 9.45 -34.51
C ALA A 12 5.57 9.91 -33.49
N VAL A 13 4.33 9.51 -33.75
CA VAL A 13 3.22 9.51 -32.79
C VAL A 13 3.30 8.19 -32.04
N ASP A 14 4.02 8.17 -30.92
CA ASP A 14 4.02 7.02 -30.01
C ASP A 14 3.05 7.23 -28.86
N GLY A 15 2.08 6.31 -28.79
CA GLY A 15 1.75 5.64 -27.54
C GLY A 15 0.66 6.28 -26.69
N HIS A 16 -0.57 6.38 -27.21
CA HIS A 16 -1.75 6.28 -26.35
C HIS A 16 -1.75 4.88 -25.71
N ALA A 17 -1.51 4.80 -24.41
CA ALA A 17 -1.75 3.59 -23.63
C ALA A 17 -3.27 3.38 -23.49
N VAL A 18 -3.84 2.73 -24.49
CA VAL A 18 -5.19 2.16 -24.46
C VAL A 18 -5.16 0.94 -23.53
N GLY A 19 -6.15 0.86 -22.63
CA GLY A 19 -6.27 -0.17 -21.60
C GLY A 19 -6.02 -1.59 -22.09
N GLY A 20 -5.04 -2.24 -21.47
CA GLY A 20 -4.72 -3.65 -21.59
C GLY A 20 -4.02 -4.10 -20.32
N SER A 21 -4.19 -5.36 -19.94
CA SER A 21 -3.66 -6.00 -18.73
C SER A 21 -2.13 -6.02 -18.65
N ALA A 22 -1.50 -4.86 -18.45
CA ALA A 22 -0.11 -4.79 -18.07
C ALA A 22 0.00 -5.48 -16.70
N ARG A 23 0.59 -6.69 -16.68
CA ARG A 23 0.89 -7.41 -15.44
C ARG A 23 1.68 -6.47 -14.55
N HIS A 24 1.06 -6.03 -13.46
CA HIS A 24 1.69 -5.17 -12.49
C HIS A 24 2.92 -5.89 -11.93
N ILE A 25 4.10 -5.31 -12.15
CA ILE A 25 5.37 -5.79 -11.58
C ILE A 25 5.49 -5.16 -10.19
N PRO A 26 5.62 -5.95 -9.12
CA PRO A 26 5.87 -5.43 -7.78
C PRO A 26 7.10 -4.53 -7.73
N VAL A 27 7.05 -3.55 -6.84
CA VAL A 27 8.18 -2.68 -6.56
C VAL A 27 9.33 -3.51 -6.00
N LEU A 28 10.56 -3.28 -6.45
CA LEU A 28 11.75 -4.01 -5.97
C LEU A 28 11.64 -5.55 -6.05
N LEU A 29 10.91 -6.09 -7.04
CA LEU A 29 10.71 -7.54 -7.17
C LEU A 29 12.03 -8.32 -7.18
N ALA A 30 13.01 -7.85 -7.95
CA ALA A 30 14.30 -8.52 -8.09
C ALA A 30 15.07 -8.54 -6.76
N GLU A 31 15.12 -7.38 -6.09
CA GLU A 31 15.80 -7.18 -4.81
C GLU A 31 15.15 -8.00 -3.69
N VAL A 32 13.82 -8.10 -3.67
CA VAL A 32 13.09 -8.95 -2.71
C VAL A 32 13.40 -10.42 -2.94
N LEU A 33 13.42 -10.89 -4.20
CA LEU A 33 13.76 -12.29 -4.50
C LEU A 33 15.21 -12.61 -4.18
N GLU A 34 16.13 -11.67 -4.42
CA GLU A 34 17.54 -11.81 -4.03
C GLU A 34 17.69 -11.88 -2.51
N ALA A 35 17.02 -10.98 -1.78
CA ALA A 35 17.04 -10.96 -0.33
C ALA A 35 16.44 -12.23 0.27
N LEU A 36 15.28 -12.69 -0.21
CA LEU A 36 14.64 -13.91 0.28
C LEU A 36 15.32 -15.20 -0.17
N ALA A 37 15.91 -15.21 -1.37
CA ALA A 37 16.48 -16.39 -2.02
C ALA A 37 15.60 -17.67 -1.96
N PRO A 38 14.31 -17.60 -2.36
CA PRO A 38 13.39 -18.72 -2.23
C PRO A 38 13.81 -19.89 -3.12
N ALA A 39 13.82 -21.10 -2.55
CA ALA A 39 14.22 -22.32 -3.23
C ALA A 39 13.11 -23.38 -3.26
N GLN A 40 13.31 -24.42 -4.06
CA GLN A 40 12.41 -25.56 -4.10
C GLN A 40 12.31 -26.23 -2.71
N GLY A 41 11.08 -26.39 -2.23
CA GLY A 41 10.80 -27.00 -0.92
C GLY A 41 10.63 -25.99 0.22
N ASP A 42 11.01 -24.72 0.01
CA ASP A 42 10.79 -23.66 0.99
C ASP A 42 9.29 -23.35 1.12
N LEU A 43 8.91 -22.92 2.32
CA LEU A 43 7.62 -22.30 2.61
C LEU A 43 7.81 -20.81 2.85
N ILE A 44 7.24 -19.99 1.98
CA ILE A 44 7.32 -18.52 2.06
C ILE A 44 5.95 -17.95 2.43
N ILE A 45 5.94 -16.94 3.31
CA ILE A 45 4.74 -16.14 3.54
C ILE A 45 4.82 -14.88 2.68
N ASP A 46 3.81 -14.68 1.84
CA ASP A 46 3.54 -13.37 1.22
C ASP A 46 2.47 -12.67 2.04
N GLY A 47 2.87 -11.81 2.98
CA GLY A 47 1.94 -11.19 3.93
C GLY A 47 1.06 -10.11 3.31
N THR A 48 1.27 -9.76 2.04
CA THR A 48 0.59 -8.64 1.38
C THR A 48 0.30 -9.02 -0.07
N PHE A 49 -0.48 -10.08 -0.26
CA PHE A 49 -0.68 -10.74 -1.54
C PHE A 49 -1.01 -9.74 -2.67
N GLY A 50 -1.95 -8.82 -2.45
CA GLY A 50 -2.38 -7.83 -3.43
C GLY A 50 -2.75 -8.46 -4.77
N ALA A 51 -2.01 -8.10 -5.82
CA ALA A 51 -2.22 -8.66 -7.16
C ALA A 51 -1.54 -10.03 -7.38
N GLY A 52 -0.78 -10.54 -6.40
CA GLY A 52 -0.04 -11.81 -6.45
C GLY A 52 1.28 -11.77 -7.20
N GLY A 53 1.90 -10.60 -7.34
CA GLY A 53 3.15 -10.44 -8.09
C GLY A 53 4.35 -11.15 -7.44
N TYR A 54 4.58 -10.93 -6.14
CA TYR A 54 5.62 -11.67 -5.40
C TYR A 54 5.31 -13.15 -5.32
N THR A 55 4.09 -13.50 -4.91
CA THR A 55 3.59 -14.88 -4.89
C THR A 55 3.90 -15.64 -6.19
N ARG A 56 3.59 -15.08 -7.37
CA ARG A 56 3.90 -15.72 -8.66
C ARG A 56 5.38 -15.95 -8.87
N ALA A 57 6.21 -14.96 -8.53
CA ALA A 57 7.65 -15.06 -8.71
C ALA A 57 8.29 -16.07 -7.74
N ILE A 58 7.80 -16.13 -6.50
CA ILE A 58 8.23 -17.12 -5.50
C ILE A 58 7.79 -18.53 -5.91
N LEU A 59 6.54 -18.71 -6.34
CA LEU A 59 6.07 -20.01 -6.86
C LEU A 59 6.89 -20.50 -8.06
N ALA A 60 7.44 -19.59 -8.87
CA ALA A 60 8.27 -19.94 -10.01
C ALA A 60 9.63 -20.54 -9.62
N THR A 61 10.10 -20.36 -8.38
CA THR A 61 11.35 -20.98 -7.88
C THR A 61 11.16 -22.41 -7.38
N GLY A 62 9.91 -22.88 -7.31
CA GLY A 62 9.56 -24.20 -6.77
C GLY A 62 9.18 -24.19 -5.29
N ALA A 63 9.21 -23.02 -4.63
CA ALA A 63 8.71 -22.85 -3.27
C ALA A 63 7.18 -23.03 -3.19
N SER A 64 6.69 -23.21 -1.97
CA SER A 64 5.28 -23.08 -1.59
C SER A 64 5.04 -21.73 -0.93
N VAL A 65 3.85 -21.19 -1.06
CA VAL A 65 3.47 -19.86 -0.58
C VAL A 65 2.18 -19.93 0.23
N VAL A 66 2.19 -19.32 1.41
CA VAL A 66 0.95 -18.89 2.09
C VAL A 66 0.83 -17.40 1.88
N ALA A 67 -0.15 -16.97 1.07
CA ALA A 67 -0.34 -15.56 0.78
C ALA A 67 -1.55 -15.02 1.53
N ILE A 68 -1.34 -13.89 2.21
CA ILE A 68 -2.28 -13.28 3.13
C ILE A 68 -2.69 -11.91 2.57
N ASP A 69 -3.99 -11.63 2.59
CA ASP A 69 -4.51 -10.29 2.37
C ASP A 69 -5.77 -10.06 3.19
N ARG A 70 -5.96 -8.83 3.67
CA ARG A 70 -7.20 -8.45 4.35
C ARG A 70 -8.30 -8.06 3.37
N ASP A 71 -7.93 -7.70 2.14
CA ASP A 71 -8.86 -7.27 1.12
C ASP A 71 -9.54 -8.49 0.46
N PRO A 72 -10.87 -8.64 0.61
CA PRO A 72 -11.58 -9.76 -0.03
C PRO A 72 -11.46 -9.73 -1.56
N ASP A 73 -11.28 -8.57 -2.19
CA ASP A 73 -11.14 -8.45 -3.64
C ASP A 73 -9.81 -9.05 -4.12
N ALA A 74 -8.73 -8.84 -3.35
CA ALA A 74 -7.42 -9.43 -3.63
C ALA A 74 -7.50 -10.97 -3.55
N ILE A 75 -8.12 -11.49 -2.48
CA ILE A 75 -8.32 -12.92 -2.29
C ILE A 75 -9.17 -13.53 -3.42
N ALA A 76 -10.26 -12.86 -3.81
CA ALA A 76 -11.10 -13.32 -4.91
C ALA A 76 -10.34 -13.36 -6.24
N ALA A 77 -9.57 -12.31 -6.55
CA ALA A 77 -8.75 -12.23 -7.77
C ALA A 77 -7.62 -13.28 -7.80
N GLY A 78 -7.17 -13.76 -6.63
CA GLY A 78 -6.12 -14.77 -6.51
C GLY A 78 -6.56 -16.23 -6.70
N ARG A 79 -7.87 -16.53 -6.65
CA ARG A 79 -8.35 -17.93 -6.62
C ARG A 79 -7.91 -18.76 -7.83
N ASP A 80 -7.88 -18.18 -9.02
CA ASP A 80 -7.40 -18.88 -10.21
C ASP A 80 -5.92 -19.26 -10.09
N LEU A 81 -5.09 -18.37 -9.51
CA LEU A 81 -3.68 -18.65 -9.25
C LEU A 81 -3.51 -19.77 -8.21
N GLU A 82 -4.34 -19.76 -7.16
CA GLU A 82 -4.36 -20.80 -6.13
C GLU A 82 -4.62 -22.18 -6.74
N VAL A 83 -5.64 -22.30 -7.59
CA VAL A 83 -5.97 -23.55 -8.31
C VAL A 83 -4.81 -23.97 -9.22
N GLN A 84 -4.26 -23.04 -10.00
CA GLN A 84 -3.16 -23.31 -10.94
C GLN A 84 -1.85 -23.70 -10.25
N SER A 85 -1.66 -23.32 -8.99
CA SER A 85 -0.44 -23.63 -8.22
C SER A 85 -0.27 -25.12 -7.90
N GLY A 86 -1.34 -25.93 -8.04
CA GLY A 86 -1.31 -27.36 -7.74
C GLY A 86 -1.12 -27.67 -6.26
N GLY A 87 -1.64 -26.81 -5.37
CA GLY A 87 -1.54 -26.98 -3.91
C GLY A 87 -0.29 -26.35 -3.28
N ARG A 88 0.55 -25.66 -4.07
CA ARG A 88 1.70 -24.90 -3.55
C ARG A 88 1.35 -23.50 -3.08
N LEU A 89 0.18 -22.97 -3.42
CA LEU A 89 -0.36 -21.73 -2.91
C LEU A 89 -1.56 -22.00 -2.00
N ARG A 90 -1.61 -21.32 -0.87
CA ARG A 90 -2.81 -21.16 -0.04
C ARG A 90 -3.09 -19.68 0.19
N LEU A 91 -4.28 -19.23 -0.18
CA LEU A 91 -4.76 -17.87 0.07
C LEU A 91 -5.52 -17.79 1.39
N VAL A 92 -5.16 -16.81 2.20
CA VAL A 92 -5.76 -16.56 3.52
C VAL A 92 -6.29 -15.14 3.57
N GLN A 93 -7.61 -15.00 3.75
CA GLN A 93 -8.21 -13.70 4.01
C GLN A 93 -8.04 -13.35 5.49
N ALA A 94 -6.99 -12.61 5.83
CA ALA A 94 -6.69 -12.20 7.19
C ALA A 94 -5.83 -10.93 7.21
N PRO A 95 -5.83 -10.17 8.30
CA PRO A 95 -4.79 -9.17 8.51
C PRO A 95 -3.41 -9.85 8.63
N PHE A 96 -2.41 -9.29 7.96
CA PHE A 96 -1.06 -9.83 7.96
C PHE A 96 -0.36 -9.79 9.33
N SER A 97 -0.92 -9.05 10.28
CA SER A 97 -0.52 -9.10 11.69
C SER A 97 -0.74 -10.45 12.36
N THR A 98 -1.53 -11.35 11.74
CA THR A 98 -1.83 -12.71 12.22
C THR A 98 -1.05 -13.80 11.48
N LEU A 99 0.00 -13.45 10.75
CA LEU A 99 0.69 -14.39 9.85
C LEU A 99 1.20 -15.67 10.50
N ASP A 100 1.52 -15.62 11.80
CA ASP A 100 2.02 -16.75 12.60
C ASP A 100 0.91 -17.72 13.03
N GLU A 101 -0.36 -17.33 12.89
CA GLU A 101 -1.50 -18.22 13.13
C GLU A 101 -1.77 -19.15 11.94
N HIS A 102 -1.23 -18.82 10.76
CA HIS A 102 -1.55 -19.51 9.51
C HIS A 102 -0.50 -20.53 9.08
N VAL A 103 0.67 -20.50 9.72
CA VAL A 103 1.78 -21.44 9.50
C VAL A 103 2.47 -21.75 10.83
N GLU A 104 2.95 -22.98 10.97
CA GLU A 104 3.78 -23.35 12.13
C GLU A 104 5.17 -22.70 12.05
N SER A 105 5.77 -22.70 10.87
CA SER A 105 7.04 -22.02 10.60
C SER A 105 7.22 -21.73 9.10
N ALA A 106 8.07 -20.77 8.75
CA ALA A 106 8.37 -20.36 7.38
C ALA A 106 9.88 -20.14 7.16
N ASP A 107 10.33 -20.38 5.93
CA ASP A 107 11.70 -20.17 5.48
C ASP A 107 11.94 -18.71 5.06
N GLY A 108 10.88 -18.00 4.69
CA GLY A 108 10.95 -16.57 4.39
C GLY A 108 9.60 -15.87 4.48
N ILE A 109 9.64 -14.56 4.65
CA ILE A 109 8.47 -13.69 4.74
C ILE A 109 8.73 -12.43 3.93
N VAL A 110 7.83 -12.09 3.00
CA VAL A 110 7.77 -10.76 2.35
C VAL A 110 6.57 -9.97 2.87
N LEU A 111 6.81 -8.70 3.19
CA LEU A 111 5.78 -7.72 3.53
C LEU A 111 5.95 -6.48 2.65
N ASP A 112 5.00 -6.20 1.76
CA ASP A 112 4.93 -5.00 0.93
C ASP A 112 3.91 -4.02 1.50
N ILE A 113 4.38 -3.15 2.40
CA ILE A 113 3.51 -2.40 3.31
C ILE A 113 2.95 -1.17 2.62
N GLY A 114 1.69 -1.23 2.19
CA GLY A 114 1.03 -0.06 1.63
C GLY A 114 -0.26 -0.45 0.93
N VAL A 115 -0.69 0.42 0.02
CA VAL A 115 -1.82 0.12 -0.88
C VAL A 115 -1.31 -0.52 -2.15
N SER A 116 -2.05 -1.53 -2.61
CA SER A 116 -1.82 -2.09 -3.94
C SER A 116 -2.21 -1.08 -5.02
N SER A 117 -1.60 -1.20 -6.21
CA SER A 117 -2.00 -0.44 -7.40
C SER A 117 -3.48 -0.65 -7.73
N MET A 118 -3.99 -1.88 -7.58
CA MET A 118 -5.40 -2.20 -7.77
C MET A 118 -6.33 -1.31 -6.93
N GLN A 119 -5.98 -1.08 -5.65
CA GLN A 119 -6.76 -0.21 -4.76
C GLN A 119 -6.69 1.27 -5.17
N LEU A 120 -5.57 1.71 -5.75
CA LEU A 120 -5.42 3.09 -6.25
C LEU A 120 -6.12 3.33 -7.59
N ASP A 121 -6.23 2.29 -8.41
CA ASP A 121 -6.82 2.34 -9.75
C ASP A 121 -8.36 2.21 -9.70
N GLN A 122 -8.91 1.60 -8.65
CA GLN A 122 -10.35 1.50 -8.38
C GLN A 122 -10.88 2.74 -7.67
N ALA A 123 -11.46 3.67 -8.43
CA ALA A 123 -11.99 4.93 -7.89
C ALA A 123 -13.03 4.70 -6.78
N GLU A 124 -13.86 3.66 -6.91
CA GLU A 124 -14.90 3.26 -5.96
C GLU A 124 -14.37 2.89 -4.57
N ARG A 125 -13.09 2.55 -4.45
CA ARG A 125 -12.43 2.23 -3.17
C ARG A 125 -11.98 3.47 -2.41
N GLY A 126 -11.89 4.62 -3.07
CA GLY A 126 -11.65 5.90 -2.41
C GLY A 126 -10.23 6.17 -1.93
N PHE A 127 -9.24 5.37 -2.34
CA PHE A 127 -7.83 5.55 -1.94
C PHE A 127 -7.13 6.71 -2.65
N SER A 128 -7.68 7.16 -3.77
CA SER A 128 -7.10 8.16 -4.66
C SER A 128 -8.09 9.28 -4.94
N PHE A 129 -7.55 10.47 -5.22
CA PHE A 129 -8.31 11.62 -5.74
C PHE A 129 -7.90 11.95 -7.19
N ARG A 130 -7.28 11.00 -7.90
CA ARG A 130 -7.05 11.14 -9.36
C ARG A 130 -8.36 10.99 -10.15
N ALA A 131 -9.21 10.10 -9.69
CA ALA A 131 -10.58 9.91 -10.14
C ALA A 131 -11.50 10.03 -8.92
N ASP A 132 -12.72 10.49 -9.16
CA ASP A 132 -13.68 10.69 -8.09
C ASP A 132 -14.35 9.38 -7.65
N GLY A 133 -14.54 9.21 -6.35
CA GLY A 133 -15.21 8.06 -5.77
C GLY A 133 -15.64 8.31 -4.33
N PRO A 134 -16.30 7.34 -3.67
CA PRO A 134 -16.65 7.43 -2.26
C PRO A 134 -15.42 7.67 -1.40
N LEU A 135 -15.54 8.49 -0.36
CA LEU A 135 -14.46 8.71 0.61
C LEU A 135 -14.40 7.53 1.60
N ASP A 136 -13.91 6.37 1.14
CA ASP A 136 -13.90 5.11 1.89
C ASP A 136 -12.54 4.76 2.50
N MET A 137 -11.57 4.36 1.68
CA MET A 137 -10.20 3.96 2.07
C MET A 137 -10.09 2.68 2.93
N ARG A 138 -11.15 1.89 3.14
CA ARG A 138 -11.04 0.63 3.90
C ARG A 138 -10.51 -0.49 3.00
N MET A 139 -9.42 -1.11 3.44
CA MET A 139 -8.90 -2.33 2.80
C MET A 139 -9.80 -3.54 3.09
N ALA A 140 -10.20 -3.71 4.35
CA ALA A 140 -11.04 -4.83 4.80
C ALA A 140 -12.55 -4.66 4.53
N GLN A 141 -12.94 -3.56 3.86
CA GLN A 141 -14.34 -3.21 3.56
C GLN A 141 -15.28 -3.20 4.79
N SER A 142 -14.72 -2.98 5.98
CA SER A 142 -15.43 -2.97 7.26
C SER A 142 -14.78 -2.00 8.24
N GLY A 143 -15.50 -1.58 9.27
CA GLY A 143 -15.04 -0.57 10.22
C GLY A 143 -15.28 0.87 9.74
N LEU A 144 -14.57 1.82 10.35
CA LEU A 144 -14.70 3.25 10.08
C LEU A 144 -14.16 3.60 8.68
N SER A 145 -14.95 4.30 7.87
CA SER A 145 -14.49 4.87 6.61
C SER A 145 -13.76 6.20 6.81
N ALA A 146 -13.04 6.66 5.79
CA ALA A 146 -12.44 7.99 5.78
C ALA A 146 -13.51 9.09 5.89
N ALA A 147 -14.68 8.90 5.27
CA ALA A 147 -15.85 9.78 5.42
C ALA A 147 -16.30 9.86 6.88
N ASP A 148 -16.40 8.72 7.59
CA ASP A 148 -16.78 8.70 9.00
C ASP A 148 -15.78 9.51 9.84
N VAL A 149 -14.48 9.31 9.60
CA VAL A 149 -13.41 10.03 10.31
C VAL A 149 -13.54 11.54 10.09
N VAL A 150 -13.56 12.01 8.85
CA VAL A 150 -13.59 13.46 8.57
C VAL A 150 -14.90 14.11 8.98
N ASN A 151 -16.03 13.37 9.01
CA ASN A 151 -17.33 13.93 9.34
C ASN A 151 -17.67 13.87 10.85
N SER A 152 -17.03 12.99 11.64
CA SER A 152 -17.39 12.80 13.05
C SER A 152 -16.30 13.18 14.05
N PHE A 153 -15.02 13.17 13.68
CA PHE A 153 -13.94 13.40 14.65
C PHE A 153 -13.82 14.88 15.02
N LYS A 154 -13.35 15.16 16.25
CA LYS A 154 -13.08 16.54 16.67
C LYS A 154 -11.89 17.11 15.87
N PRO A 155 -11.82 18.43 15.63
CA PRO A 155 -10.73 19.05 14.89
C PRO A 155 -9.35 18.76 15.48
N GLY A 156 -9.25 18.70 16.81
CA GLY A 156 -8.01 18.37 17.50
C GLY A 156 -7.54 16.94 17.19
N ASP A 157 -8.47 16.00 17.02
CA ASP A 157 -8.17 14.61 16.68
C ASP A 157 -7.77 14.50 15.21
N LEU A 158 -8.50 15.15 14.30
CA LEU A 158 -8.14 15.25 12.88
C LEU A 158 -6.76 15.88 12.67
N ALA A 159 -6.48 16.98 13.39
CA ALA A 159 -5.17 17.63 13.33
C ALA A 159 -4.04 16.70 13.81
N ARG A 160 -4.28 15.88 14.85
CA ARG A 160 -3.30 14.88 15.29
C ARG A 160 -3.09 13.79 14.26
N ILE A 161 -4.16 13.28 13.65
CA ILE A 161 -4.10 12.29 12.55
C ILE A 161 -3.26 12.84 11.39
N PHE A 162 -3.61 14.00 10.85
CA PHE A 162 -2.91 14.58 9.69
C PHE A 162 -1.46 14.98 10.02
N GLY A 163 -1.23 15.53 11.20
CA GLY A 163 0.09 15.98 11.63
C GLY A 163 1.04 14.82 11.88
N PHE A 164 0.58 13.76 12.56
CA PHE A 164 1.43 12.62 12.91
C PHE A 164 1.57 11.62 11.77
N LEU A 165 0.47 11.17 11.17
CA LEU A 165 0.47 10.11 10.16
C LEU A 165 0.78 10.63 8.74
N GLY A 166 0.40 11.88 8.44
CA GLY A 166 0.62 12.51 7.14
C GLY A 166 1.81 13.46 7.09
N GLU A 167 2.44 13.76 8.23
CA GLU A 167 3.48 14.80 8.35
C GLU A 167 3.00 16.16 7.75
N GLU A 168 1.72 16.48 7.92
CA GLU A 168 1.05 17.65 7.32
C GLU A 168 1.24 18.92 8.17
N ARG A 169 1.90 19.92 7.60
CA ARG A 169 2.27 21.18 8.28
C ARG A 169 1.06 22.06 8.57
N HIS A 170 0.02 21.97 7.74
CA HIS A 170 -1.21 22.73 7.87
C HIS A 170 -2.33 21.93 8.55
N ALA A 171 -2.01 20.83 9.25
CA ALA A 171 -2.97 19.91 9.85
C ALA A 171 -4.08 20.62 10.66
N GLY A 172 -3.71 21.56 11.54
CA GLY A 172 -4.68 22.31 12.34
C GLY A 172 -5.53 23.32 11.56
N ARG A 173 -5.05 23.81 10.40
CA ARG A 173 -5.86 24.66 9.50
C ARG A 173 -6.86 23.79 8.72
N ILE A 174 -6.37 22.68 8.16
CA ILE A 174 -7.18 21.72 7.40
C ILE A 174 -8.30 21.14 8.28
N ALA A 175 -7.98 20.71 9.50
CA ALA A 175 -8.96 20.14 10.42
C ALA A 175 -10.11 21.11 10.76
N ARG A 176 -9.80 22.38 11.01
CA ARG A 176 -10.82 23.43 11.26
C ARG A 176 -11.63 23.74 10.01
N MET A 177 -11.00 23.74 8.83
CA MET A 177 -11.72 23.89 7.56
C MET A 177 -12.71 22.75 7.36
N ILE A 178 -12.27 21.50 7.60
CA ILE A 178 -13.14 20.32 7.48
C ILE A 178 -14.35 20.44 8.42
N GLU A 179 -14.14 20.81 9.68
CA GLU A 179 -15.23 21.01 10.65
C GLU A 179 -16.24 22.07 10.18
N ALA A 180 -15.77 23.26 9.79
CA ALA A 180 -16.65 24.34 9.34
C ALA A 180 -17.39 23.99 8.03
N ARG A 181 -16.75 23.22 7.13
CA ARG A 181 -17.36 22.78 5.87
C ARG A 181 -18.42 21.71 6.11
N ARG A 182 -18.12 20.71 6.94
CA ARG A 182 -19.02 19.56 7.15
C ARG A 182 -20.34 19.93 7.81
N GLU A 183 -20.40 21.01 8.58
CA GLU A 183 -21.64 21.56 9.13
C GLU A 183 -22.64 21.97 8.04
N LYS A 184 -22.15 22.37 6.86
CA LYS A 184 -22.99 22.77 5.72
C LYS A 184 -23.29 21.60 4.80
N ARG A 185 -22.27 20.77 4.53
CA ARG A 185 -22.37 19.58 3.68
C ARG A 185 -21.33 18.56 4.13
N PRO A 186 -21.70 17.31 4.46
CA PRO A 186 -20.75 16.24 4.77
C PRO A 186 -19.82 15.90 3.60
N PHE A 187 -18.61 15.45 3.89
CA PHE A 187 -17.66 14.96 2.87
C PHE A 187 -17.96 13.51 2.54
N GLU A 188 -18.45 13.25 1.34
CA GLU A 188 -18.82 11.90 0.91
C GLU A 188 -17.90 11.36 -0.19
N ARG A 189 -17.13 12.24 -0.85
CA ARG A 189 -16.37 11.91 -2.06
C ARG A 189 -14.92 12.40 -2.00
N THR A 190 -14.04 11.71 -2.71
CA THR A 190 -12.60 11.99 -2.69
C THR A 190 -12.27 13.36 -3.30
N LEU A 191 -12.83 13.72 -4.47
CA LEU A 191 -12.56 15.04 -5.06
C LEU A 191 -13.11 16.16 -4.19
N GLU A 192 -14.27 15.97 -3.55
CA GLU A 192 -14.84 16.99 -2.66
C GLU A 192 -13.88 17.37 -1.51
N LEU A 193 -13.20 16.38 -0.92
CA LEU A 193 -12.22 16.63 0.13
C LEU A 193 -10.94 17.23 -0.45
N ALA A 194 -10.45 16.69 -1.56
CA ALA A 194 -9.22 17.16 -2.20
C ALA A 194 -9.33 18.63 -2.64
N ASP A 195 -10.42 19.00 -3.30
CA ASP A 195 -10.70 20.35 -3.79
C ASP A 195 -10.85 21.35 -2.64
N ALA A 196 -11.50 20.94 -1.54
CA ALA A 196 -11.64 21.78 -0.35
C ALA A 196 -10.28 22.07 0.29
N ILE A 197 -9.39 21.07 0.36
CA ILE A 197 -8.03 21.24 0.87
C ILE A 197 -7.21 22.14 -0.05
N GLU A 198 -7.22 21.87 -1.37
CA GLU A 198 -6.49 22.66 -2.35
C GLU A 198 -6.95 24.13 -2.35
N THR A 199 -8.25 24.38 -2.32
CA THR A 199 -8.82 25.73 -2.25
C THR A 199 -8.40 26.46 -0.97
N HIS A 200 -8.33 25.75 0.16
CA HIS A 200 -8.04 26.36 1.46
C HIS A 200 -6.55 26.63 1.71
N ILE A 201 -5.68 25.71 1.28
CA ILE A 201 -4.23 25.81 1.48
C ILE A 201 -3.55 26.52 0.32
N GLY A 202 -4.12 26.41 -0.88
CA GLY A 202 -3.50 26.82 -2.13
C GLY A 202 -2.48 25.79 -2.62
N ARG A 203 -2.18 25.85 -3.92
CA ARG A 203 -1.13 25.06 -4.55
C ARG A 203 -0.17 26.00 -5.25
N ALA A 204 1.10 26.01 -4.83
CA ALA A 204 2.10 26.80 -5.51
C ALA A 204 2.62 26.04 -6.76
N PRO A 205 3.00 26.73 -7.85
CA PRO A 205 3.54 26.08 -9.05
C PRO A 205 4.79 25.22 -8.80
N LYS A 206 5.53 25.50 -7.71
CA LYS A 206 6.74 24.77 -7.30
C LYS A 206 6.45 23.51 -6.47
N ASP A 207 5.20 23.29 -6.07
CA ASP A 207 4.85 22.18 -5.20
C ASP A 207 4.85 20.88 -6.00
N LYS A 208 5.74 19.95 -5.60
CA LYS A 208 5.92 18.66 -6.25
C LYS A 208 4.75 17.69 -6.01
N ILE A 209 4.02 17.89 -4.92
CA ILE A 209 2.89 17.03 -4.52
C ILE A 209 1.63 17.87 -4.35
N HIS A 210 0.48 17.24 -4.55
CA HIS A 210 -0.81 17.87 -4.34
C HIS A 210 -1.02 18.17 -2.84
N PRO A 211 -1.63 19.31 -2.46
CA PRO A 211 -1.86 19.65 -1.04
C PRO A 211 -2.67 18.59 -0.27
N ALA A 212 -3.56 17.87 -0.94
CA ALA A 212 -4.35 16.80 -0.33
C ALA A 212 -3.57 15.49 -0.09
N THR A 213 -2.42 15.27 -0.73
CA THR A 213 -1.71 13.98 -0.71
C THR A 213 -1.44 13.48 0.72
N ARG A 214 -0.94 14.35 1.59
CA ARG A 214 -0.60 14.00 2.98
C ARG A 214 -1.81 13.73 3.85
N VAL A 215 -2.90 14.45 3.61
CA VAL A 215 -4.17 14.22 4.32
C VAL A 215 -4.77 12.86 3.93
N PHE A 216 -4.76 12.53 2.64
CA PHE A 216 -5.21 11.24 2.14
C PHE A 216 -4.35 10.09 2.67
N GLN A 217 -3.02 10.25 2.67
CA GLN A 217 -2.11 9.30 3.30
C GLN A 217 -2.44 9.10 4.79
N ALA A 218 -2.61 10.20 5.56
CA ALA A 218 -2.92 10.11 6.98
C ALA A 218 -4.25 9.39 7.26
N LEU A 219 -5.29 9.69 6.48
CA LEU A 219 -6.60 9.04 6.59
C LEU A 219 -6.49 7.55 6.31
N ARG A 220 -5.78 7.17 5.24
CA ARG A 220 -5.55 5.78 4.85
C ARG A 220 -4.86 4.99 5.97
N ILE A 221 -3.74 5.53 6.48
CA ILE A 221 -2.97 4.93 7.58
C ILE A 221 -3.84 4.77 8.82
N PHE A 222 -4.63 5.78 9.15
CA PHE A 222 -5.51 5.77 10.32
C PHE A 222 -6.63 4.74 10.19
N VAL A 223 -7.36 4.76 9.07
CA VAL A 223 -8.52 3.89 8.80
C VAL A 223 -8.13 2.41 8.86
N ASN A 224 -6.91 2.08 8.40
CA ASN A 224 -6.46 0.70 8.30
C ASN A 224 -5.54 0.25 9.45
N ASP A 225 -5.26 1.11 10.44
CA ASP A 225 -4.28 0.88 11.51
C ASP A 225 -2.91 0.42 10.95
N GLU A 226 -2.45 1.00 9.83
CA GLU A 226 -1.33 0.44 9.05
C GLU A 226 -0.05 0.31 9.88
N LEU A 227 0.26 1.31 10.73
CA LEU A 227 1.45 1.27 11.58
C LEU A 227 1.33 0.26 12.73
N GLY A 228 0.12 0.12 13.30
CA GLY A 228 -0.15 -0.85 14.35
C GLY A 228 -0.07 -2.28 13.82
N GLU A 229 -0.63 -2.50 12.63
CA GLU A 229 -0.56 -3.78 11.92
C GLU A 229 0.87 -4.15 11.55
N LEU A 230 1.66 -3.21 11.03
CA LEU A 230 3.09 -3.42 10.77
C LEU A 230 3.83 -3.86 12.03
N ALA A 231 3.66 -3.16 13.16
CA ALA A 231 4.36 -3.50 14.39
C ALA A 231 4.00 -4.91 14.91
N LYS A 232 2.72 -5.29 14.85
CA LYS A 232 2.25 -6.65 15.21
C LYS A 232 2.79 -7.70 14.24
N ALA A 233 2.78 -7.41 12.95
CA ALA A 233 3.26 -8.31 11.91
C ALA A 233 4.75 -8.59 11.98
N LEU A 234 5.57 -7.58 12.30
CA LEU A 234 7.00 -7.79 12.54
C LEU A 234 7.21 -8.74 13.73
N SER A 235 6.43 -8.59 14.80
CA SER A 235 6.47 -9.49 15.96
C SER A 235 5.97 -10.90 15.60
N ALA A 236 4.98 -11.03 14.72
CA ALA A 236 4.50 -12.31 14.20
C ALA A 236 5.54 -12.98 13.30
N ALA A 237 6.21 -12.21 12.43
CA ALA A 237 7.28 -12.68 11.56
C ALA A 237 8.42 -13.31 12.35
N GLU A 238 8.82 -12.70 13.47
CA GLU A 238 9.82 -13.27 14.38
C GLU A 238 9.40 -14.64 14.94
N ARG A 239 8.12 -14.84 15.26
CA ARG A 239 7.63 -16.13 15.79
C ARG A 239 7.54 -17.21 14.71
N ALA A 240 7.21 -16.81 13.48
CA ALA A 240 7.00 -17.73 12.37
C ALA A 240 8.29 -18.12 11.65
N LEU A 241 9.33 -17.27 11.65
CA LEU A 241 10.57 -17.56 10.92
C LEU A 241 11.37 -18.68 11.60
N LYS A 242 11.80 -19.65 10.80
CA LYS A 242 12.80 -20.64 11.22
C LYS A 242 14.15 -19.96 11.47
N PRO A 243 15.05 -20.58 12.26
CA PRO A 243 16.45 -20.18 12.28
C PRO A 243 17.04 -20.12 10.87
N GLY A 244 17.67 -19.00 10.52
CA GLY A 244 18.20 -18.76 9.16
C GLY A 244 17.16 -18.30 8.13
N GLY A 245 15.88 -18.25 8.49
CA GLY A 245 14.83 -17.71 7.65
C GLY A 245 14.96 -16.20 7.43
N ARG A 246 14.39 -15.70 6.33
CA ARG A 246 14.62 -14.32 5.87
C ARG A 246 13.35 -13.47 5.88
N LEU A 247 13.46 -12.25 6.40
CA LEU A 247 12.40 -11.24 6.36
C LEU A 247 12.76 -10.15 5.35
N ALA A 248 11.91 -9.92 4.36
CA ALA A 248 11.99 -8.80 3.44
C ALA A 248 10.79 -7.87 3.66
N VAL A 249 11.04 -6.58 3.93
CA VAL A 249 9.99 -5.58 4.13
C VAL A 249 10.20 -4.42 3.17
N VAL A 250 9.20 -4.14 2.33
CA VAL A 250 9.14 -2.96 1.46
C VAL A 250 8.26 -1.92 2.13
N THR A 251 8.76 -0.69 2.23
CA THR A 251 8.06 0.44 2.87
C THR A 251 8.00 1.62 1.91
N PHE A 252 6.95 2.43 1.99
CA PHE A 252 6.71 3.53 1.06
C PHE A 252 6.80 4.90 1.72
N HIS A 253 6.76 4.96 3.05
CA HIS A 253 6.93 6.23 3.76
C HIS A 253 7.77 6.12 5.02
N SER A 254 8.25 7.28 5.47
CA SER A 254 9.20 7.46 6.58
C SER A 254 8.77 6.80 7.91
N LEU A 255 7.47 6.74 8.19
CA LEU A 255 6.95 6.17 9.44
C LEU A 255 7.09 4.63 9.48
N GLU A 256 6.78 3.93 8.40
CA GLU A 256 6.94 2.48 8.25
C GLU A 256 8.42 2.12 8.35
N ASP A 257 9.27 2.77 7.54
CA ASP A 257 10.71 2.54 7.51
C ASP A 257 11.34 2.68 8.91
N ARG A 258 10.91 3.69 9.67
CA ARG A 258 11.38 3.88 11.05
C ARG A 258 10.98 2.74 11.98
N ILE A 259 9.77 2.20 11.84
CA ILE A 259 9.28 1.06 12.63
C ILE A 259 10.11 -0.19 12.29
N VAL A 260 10.31 -0.48 11.00
CA VAL A 260 11.09 -1.63 10.54
C VAL A 260 12.54 -1.54 11.00
N LYS A 261 13.20 -0.39 10.79
CA LYS A 261 14.60 -0.19 11.20
C LYS A 261 14.78 -0.36 12.70
N ARG A 262 13.87 0.19 13.50
CA ARG A 262 13.93 0.04 14.96
C ARG A 262 13.73 -1.41 15.37
N PHE A 263 12.76 -2.09 14.78
CA PHE A 263 12.50 -3.51 15.05
C PHE A 263 13.72 -4.39 14.79
N ILE A 264 14.43 -4.16 13.68
CA ILE A 264 15.66 -4.87 13.32
C ILE A 264 16.82 -4.49 14.26
N ALA A 265 17.01 -3.19 14.54
CA ALA A 265 18.08 -2.72 15.40
C ALA A 265 17.98 -3.21 16.85
N ASP A 266 16.76 -3.38 17.37
CA ASP A 266 16.50 -3.90 18.72
C ASP A 266 16.80 -5.41 18.84
N ARG A 267 17.11 -6.10 17.72
CA ARG A 267 17.47 -7.53 17.65
C ARG A 267 18.85 -7.70 17.03
N PRO A 268 19.93 -7.44 17.79
CA PRO A 268 21.27 -7.70 17.27
C PRO A 268 21.39 -9.17 16.87
N ASP A 269 22.12 -9.44 15.78
CA ASP A 269 22.47 -10.78 15.32
C ASP A 269 22.85 -11.64 16.52
N VAL A 270 22.02 -12.63 16.84
CA VAL A 270 22.49 -13.80 17.58
C VAL A 270 23.32 -14.55 16.56
N ALA A 271 24.56 -14.11 16.37
CA ALA A 271 25.54 -14.79 15.54
C ALA A 271 25.59 -16.24 16.02
N THR A 272 25.02 -17.13 15.22
CA THR A 272 25.18 -18.57 15.37
C THR A 272 26.67 -18.84 15.24
N GLY A 273 27.30 -19.15 16.37
CA GLY A 273 28.66 -19.69 16.42
C GLY A 273 28.76 -21.09 15.83
#